data_AF-A0AAN6JIY6-F1
#
_entry.id   AF-A0AAN6JIY6-F1
#
_cell.length_a   1.000
_cell.length_b   1.000
_cell.length_c   1.000
_cell.angle_alpha   90.00
_cell.angle_beta   90.00
_cell.angle_gamma   90.00
#
_symmetry.space_group_name_H-M   'P 1'
#
loop_
_entity.id
_entity.type
_entity.pdbx_description
1 polymer ?
#
loop_
_entity_poly.entity_id
_entity_poly.type
_entity_poly.pdbx_seq_one_letter_code
_entity_poly.pdbx_strand_id
1 'polypeptide(L)'
;MLAGDRPAHAEIYYDMDNQRRLLFIFSEICIRLAGKFRLQLTLTRLPSSGLSLPLPSFALASTVTDIITVVERDEFAIGGPTPLMKCLQRQGVSFPVSDNTGAEEARAS
;
A
#
# COMPACT_ATOMS: atom_id res chain seq x y z
N MET A 1 12.01 12.24 -0.67
CA MET A 1 10.73 12.64 -1.31
C MET A 1 9.69 11.54 -1.12
N LEU A 2 9.98 10.30 -1.55
CA LEU A 2 9.32 9.07 -1.09
C LEU A 2 10.20 8.40 -0.01
N ALA A 3 9.61 7.79 1.02
CA ALA A 3 10.30 7.07 2.09
C ALA A 3 9.48 5.85 2.57
N GLY A 4 10.11 4.94 3.32
CA GLY A 4 9.49 3.71 3.84
C GLY A 4 9.91 2.46 3.08
N ASP A 5 9.23 1.34 3.35
CA ASP A 5 9.44 0.09 2.63
C ASP A 5 8.80 0.15 1.24
N ARG A 6 9.55 -0.31 0.24
CA ARG A 6 9.28 -0.05 -1.18
C ARG A 6 8.99 -1.30 -1.98
N PRO A 7 9.72 -2.42 -1.83
CA PRO A 7 9.30 -3.68 -2.43
C PRO A 7 8.13 -4.31 -1.65
N ALA A 8 7.09 -4.70 -2.36
CA ALA A 8 6.09 -5.64 -1.86
C ALA A 8 6.32 -7.00 -2.53
N HIS A 9 6.19 -8.08 -1.76
CA HIS A 9 6.22 -9.43 -2.29
C HIS A 9 4.82 -9.85 -2.75
N ALA A 10 4.79 -10.78 -3.71
CA ALA A 10 3.54 -11.35 -4.19
C ALA A 10 3.04 -12.37 -3.17
N GLU A 11 1.87 -12.14 -2.62
CA GLU A 11 1.25 -13.01 -1.63
C GLU A 11 -0.19 -13.34 -1.99
N ILE A 12 -0.65 -14.50 -1.55
CA ILE A 12 -1.99 -14.99 -1.85
C ILE A 12 -2.93 -14.62 -0.72
N TYR A 13 -4.01 -13.94 -1.07
CA TYR A 13 -5.08 -13.55 -0.16
C TYR A 13 -6.44 -13.90 -0.77
N TYR A 14 -7.47 -13.88 0.06
CA TYR A 14 -8.86 -14.00 -0.32
C TYR A 14 -9.53 -12.62 -0.27
N ASP A 15 -10.29 -12.29 -1.30
CA ASP A 15 -11.08 -11.04 -1.32
C ASP A 15 -12.41 -11.18 -0.56
N MET A 16 -13.27 -10.17 -0.66
CA MET A 16 -14.59 -10.17 0.01
C MET A 16 -15.51 -11.30 -0.47
N ASP A 17 -15.30 -11.80 -1.68
CA ASP A 17 -16.10 -12.84 -2.34
C ASP A 17 -15.45 -14.23 -2.20
N ASN A 18 -14.50 -14.35 -1.27
CA ASN A 18 -13.70 -15.55 -1.02
C ASN A 18 -12.95 -16.06 -2.27
N GLN A 19 -12.63 -15.16 -3.20
CA GLN A 19 -11.83 -15.50 -4.38
C GLN A 19 -10.35 -15.35 -4.07
N ARG A 20 -9.58 -16.34 -4.51
CA ARG A 20 -8.12 -16.33 -4.38
C ARG A 20 -7.51 -15.27 -5.30
N ARG A 21 -6.77 -14.33 -4.73
CA ARG A 21 -6.08 -13.24 -5.42
C ARG A 21 -4.59 -13.28 -5.11
N LEU A 22 -3.78 -12.89 -6.10
CA LEU A 22 -2.38 -12.54 -5.89
C LEU A 22 -2.30 -11.03 -5.67
N LEU A 23 -1.91 -10.60 -4.48
CA LEU A 23 -1.83 -9.18 -4.11
C LEU A 23 -0.40 -8.78 -3.77
N PHE A 24 -0.14 -7.48 -3.93
CA PHE A 24 1.06 -6.79 -3.51
C PHE A 24 0.63 -5.69 -2.54
N ILE A 25 1.02 -5.80 -1.27
CA ILE A 25 0.59 -4.87 -0.22
C ILE A 25 1.76 -3.98 0.16
N PHE A 26 1.57 -2.67 0.03
CA PHE A 26 2.56 -1.66 0.41
C PHE A 26 2.08 -0.93 1.67
N SER A 27 2.36 -1.51 2.85
CA SER A 27 1.86 -1.00 4.14
C SER A 27 2.60 0.24 4.63
N GLU A 28 3.82 0.49 4.17
CA GLU A 28 4.69 1.56 4.69
C GLU A 28 5.18 2.52 3.60
N ILE A 29 4.26 3.16 2.87
CA ILE A 29 4.60 4.24 1.93
C ILE A 29 4.42 5.61 2.58
N CYS A 30 5.49 6.40 2.65
CA CYS A 30 5.46 7.78 3.14
C CYS A 30 5.89 8.78 2.06
N ILE A 31 5.10 9.84 1.87
CA ILE A 31 5.46 10.98 1.01
C ILE A 31 5.70 12.20 1.92
N ARG A 32 6.86 12.83 1.79
CA ARG A 32 7.31 13.90 2.71
C ARG A 32 6.95 15.31 2.28
N LEU A 33 6.44 15.47 1.07
CA LEU A 33 6.10 16.78 0.50
C LEU A 33 4.60 16.84 0.27
N ALA A 34 3.97 17.94 0.71
CA ALA A 34 2.61 18.25 0.33
C ALA A 34 2.50 18.43 -1.19
N GLY A 35 1.38 18.00 -1.77
CA GLY A 35 1.15 18.08 -3.20
C GLY A 35 0.32 16.93 -3.76
N LYS A 36 0.19 16.91 -5.09
CA LYS A 36 -0.55 15.88 -5.83
C LYS A 36 0.43 14.94 -6.50
N PHE A 37 0.31 13.66 -6.21
CA PHE A 37 1.22 12.63 -6.70
C PHE A 37 0.44 11.48 -7.33
N ARG A 38 1.13 10.73 -8.20
CA ARG A 38 0.73 9.39 -8.60
C ARG A 38 1.88 8.45 -8.29
N LEU A 39 1.57 7.22 -7.91
CA LEU A 39 2.58 6.20 -7.69
C LEU A 39 2.63 5.32 -8.94
N GLN A 40 3.83 5.19 -9.52
CA GLN A 40 4.08 4.20 -10.55
C GLN A 40 4.50 2.89 -9.88
N LEU A 41 3.74 1.83 -10.12
CA LEU A 41 4.02 0.49 -9.64
C LEU A 41 4.60 -0.32 -10.79
N THR A 42 5.77 -0.91 -10.60
CA THR A 42 6.43 -1.74 -11.61
C THR A 42 6.61 -3.15 -11.05
N LEU A 43 6.00 -4.13 -11.70
CA LEU A 43 6.21 -5.54 -11.39
C LEU A 43 7.50 -6.00 -12.04
N THR A 44 8.43 -6.47 -11.21
CA THR A 44 9.74 -6.95 -11.68
C THR A 44 9.91 -8.42 -11.33
N ARG A 45 10.39 -9.22 -12.29
CA ARG A 45 10.83 -10.59 -12.01
C ARG A 45 12.31 -10.59 -11.71
N LEU A 46 12.67 -10.95 -10.48
CA LEU A 46 14.06 -11.18 -10.12
C LEU A 46 14.57 -12.47 -10.78
N PRO A 47 15.83 -12.49 -11.25
CA PRO A 47 16.42 -13.68 -11.84
C PRO A 47 16.51 -14.78 -10.78
N SER A 48 16.03 -15.99 -11.12
CA SER A 48 16.28 -17.18 -10.33
C SER A 48 17.73 -17.62 -10.54
N SER A 49 18.45 -17.97 -9.46
CA SER A 49 19.90 -18.21 -9.37
C SER A 49 20.49 -19.36 -10.24
N GLY A 50 19.81 -19.80 -11.31
CA GLY A 50 20.24 -20.91 -12.17
C GLY A 50 20.21 -20.64 -13.68
N LEU A 51 19.82 -19.44 -14.14
CA LEU A 51 19.74 -19.14 -15.57
C LEU A 51 20.56 -17.89 -15.91
N SER A 52 21.77 -18.10 -16.43
CA SER A 52 22.61 -17.06 -17.03
C SER A 52 22.14 -16.77 -18.45
N LEU A 53 20.96 -16.15 -18.59
CA LEU A 53 20.53 -15.61 -19.88
C LEU A 53 20.59 -14.09 -19.81
N PRO A 54 21.09 -13.41 -20.87
CA PRO A 54 21.06 -11.96 -20.94
C PRO A 54 19.61 -11.53 -21.19
N LEU A 55 18.88 -11.17 -20.12
CA LEU A 55 17.49 -10.71 -20.26
C LEU A 55 17.44 -9.18 -20.39
N PRO A 56 16.92 -8.63 -21.50
CA PRO A 56 16.57 -7.22 -21.57
C PRO A 56 15.20 -7.03 -20.92
N SER A 57 15.11 -6.09 -19.96
CA SER A 57 13.92 -5.69 -19.20
C SER A 57 13.49 -6.63 -18.04
N PHE A 58 13.81 -6.19 -16.83
CA PHE A 58 13.34 -6.78 -15.57
C PHE A 58 11.85 -6.49 -15.28
N ALA A 59 11.25 -5.49 -15.93
CA ALA A 59 9.86 -5.09 -15.73
C ALA A 59 8.91 -5.96 -16.57
N LEU A 60 8.02 -6.69 -15.90
CA LEU A 60 6.96 -7.50 -16.53
C LEU A 60 5.72 -6.67 -16.87
N ALA A 61 5.37 -5.74 -15.98
CA ALA A 61 4.20 -4.88 -16.11
C ALA A 61 4.42 -3.60 -15.31
N SER A 62 3.70 -2.54 -15.68
CA SER A 62 3.63 -1.33 -14.86
C SER A 62 2.23 -0.74 -14.88
N THR A 63 1.87 -0.05 -13.81
CA THR A 63 0.62 0.70 -13.71
C THR A 63 0.86 1.98 -12.92
N VAL A 64 -0.08 2.91 -12.99
CA VAL A 64 -0.06 4.18 -12.26
C VAL A 64 -1.33 4.29 -11.45
N THR A 65 -1.22 4.67 -10.19
CA THR A 65 -2.38 4.89 -9.32
C THR A 65 -3.18 6.13 -9.75
N ASP A 66 -4.40 6.23 -9.21
CA ASP A 66 -5.10 7.51 -9.15
C ASP A 66 -4.27 8.57 -8.40
N ILE A 67 -4.68 9.84 -8.55
CA ILE A 67 -4.02 10.95 -7.89
C ILE A 67 -4.24 10.85 -6.38
N ILE A 68 -3.13 10.85 -5.64
CA ILE A 68 -3.10 10.94 -4.18
C ILE A 68 -2.71 12.37 -3.82
N THR A 69 -3.45 12.98 -2.89
CA THR A 69 -3.12 14.31 -2.36
C THR A 69 -2.47 14.14 -0.99
N VAL A 70 -1.25 14.63 -0.87
CA VAL A 70 -0.53 14.74 0.40
C VAL A 70 -0.77 16.14 0.92
N VAL A 71 -1.35 16.22 2.10
CA VAL A 71 -1.77 17.47 2.74
C VAL A 71 -0.95 17.71 4.00
N GLU A 72 -0.99 18.95 4.50
CA GLU A 72 -0.45 19.28 5.81
C GLU A 72 -1.25 18.59 6.92
N ARG A 73 -0.66 18.46 8.11
CA ARG A 73 -1.26 17.75 9.24
C ARG A 73 -2.65 18.26 9.60
N ASP A 74 -2.85 19.57 9.55
CA ASP A 74 -4.09 20.23 9.97
C ASP A 74 -5.25 19.97 9.01
N GLU A 75 -4.95 19.55 7.78
CA GLU A 75 -5.91 19.19 6.73
C GLU A 75 -6.09 17.67 6.62
N PHE A 76 -5.27 16.88 7.31
CA PHE A 76 -5.28 15.43 7.19
C PHE A 76 -6.44 14.80 7.96
N ALA A 77 -7.32 14.12 7.25
CA ALA A 77 -8.38 13.29 7.82
C ALA A 77 -8.19 11.83 7.42
N ILE A 78 -8.07 10.94 8.41
CA ILE A 78 -7.98 9.51 8.16
C ILE A 78 -9.38 8.89 8.03
N GLY A 79 -9.60 8.16 6.94
CA GLY A 79 -10.80 7.32 6.78
C GLY A 79 -10.67 6.04 7.61
N GLY A 80 -11.81 5.50 8.05
CA GLY A 80 -11.83 4.17 8.68
C GLY A 80 -11.39 3.06 7.71
N PRO A 81 -11.04 1.87 8.23
CA PRO A 81 -10.58 0.76 7.42
C PRO A 81 -11.65 0.32 6.40
N THR A 82 -11.24 0.19 5.14
CA THR A 82 -12.12 -0.27 4.06
C THR A 82 -12.53 -1.74 4.26
N PRO A 83 -13.61 -2.21 3.62
CA PRO A 83 -14.00 -3.63 3.68
C PRO A 83 -12.84 -4.57 3.29
N LEU A 84 -12.10 -4.22 2.24
CA LEU A 84 -10.93 -4.98 1.81
C LEU A 84 -9.85 -5.03 2.89
N MET A 85 -9.52 -3.90 3.53
CA MET A 85 -8.55 -3.88 4.63
C MET A 85 -8.99 -4.80 5.78
N LYS A 86 -10.26 -4.76 6.19
CA LYS A 86 -10.80 -5.63 7.24
C LYS A 86 -10.70 -7.12 6.87
N CYS A 87 -10.93 -7.46 5.61
CA CYS A 87 -10.78 -8.84 5.12
C CYS A 87 -9.32 -9.30 5.16
N LEU A 88 -8.39 -8.43 4.74
CA LEU A 88 -6.96 -8.71 4.79
C LEU A 88 -6.45 -8.82 6.23
N GLN A 89 -6.96 -7.99 7.15
CA GLN A 89 -6.63 -8.10 8.59
C GLN A 89 -7.01 -9.45 9.19
N ARG A 90 -8.16 -10.00 8.82
CA ARG A 90 -8.59 -11.36 9.24
C ARG A 90 -7.66 -12.47 8.73
N GLN A 91 -6.88 -12.18 7.69
CA GLN A 91 -5.90 -13.08 7.10
C GLN A 91 -4.47 -12.83 7.61
N GLY A 92 -4.30 -11.97 8.62
CA GLY A 92 -3.02 -11.71 9.29
C GLY A 92 -2.25 -10.50 8.75
N VAL A 93 -2.81 -9.72 7.81
CA VAL A 93 -2.16 -8.49 7.34
C VAL A 93 -2.25 -7.40 8.41
N SER A 94 -1.10 -6.90 8.84
CA SER A 94 -1.03 -5.75 9.75
C SER A 94 -1.11 -4.44 8.96
N PHE A 95 -2.04 -3.57 9.35
CA PHE A 95 -2.08 -2.18 8.89
C PHE A 95 -1.91 -1.27 10.10
N PRO A 96 -1.15 -0.17 9.99
CA PRO A 96 -1.10 0.85 11.01
C PRO A 96 -2.45 1.59 11.03
N VAL A 97 -3.43 1.07 11.77
CA VAL A 97 -4.70 1.75 12.01
C VAL A 97 -4.47 2.74 13.15
N SER A 98 -4.77 4.01 12.91
CA SER A 98 -4.86 4.98 14.01
C SER A 98 -6.16 4.73 14.75
N ASP A 99 -6.08 4.35 16.02
CA ASP A 99 -7.23 4.38 16.93
C ASP A 99 -7.69 5.84 17.06
N ASN A 100 -8.67 6.26 16.25
CA ASN A 100 -9.23 7.61 16.33
C ASN A 100 -10.17 7.79 17.55
N THR A 101 -10.01 6.98 18.59
CA THR A 101 -10.79 7.05 19.83
C THR A 101 -10.40 8.26 20.71
N GLY A 102 -9.36 9.04 20.34
CA GLY A 102 -8.85 10.14 21.18
C GLY A 102 -9.16 11.58 20.72
N ALA A 103 -9.76 11.79 19.54
CA ALA A 103 -9.92 13.15 19.01
C ALA A 103 -11.30 13.80 19.29
N GLU A 104 -12.31 13.02 19.69
CA GLU A 104 -13.66 13.53 19.96
C GLU A 104 -13.95 13.74 21.46
N GLU A 105 -13.22 13.07 22.36
CA GLU A 105 -13.39 13.26 23.82
C GLU A 105 -12.65 14.49 24.40
N ALA A 106 -11.64 15.03 23.72
CA ALA A 106 -10.89 16.20 24.20
C ALA A 106 -11.57 17.56 23.93
N ARG A 107 -12.78 17.57 23.36
CA ARG A 107 -13.60 18.79 23.17
C ARG A 107 -14.93 18.76 23.92
N ALA A 108 -15.18 17.70 24.70
CA ALA A 108 -16.43 17.53 25.46
C ALA A 108 -16.20 17.16 26.94
N SER A 109 -15.00 17.39 27.50
CA SER A 109 -14.73 17.21 28.94
C SER A 109 -13.81 18.29 29.48
#